data_AF-A0A3D1XSI1-F1
#
_entry.id   AF-A0A3D1XSI1-F1
#
_cell.length_a   1.000
_cell.length_b   1.000
_cell.length_c   1.000
_cell.angle_alpha   90.00
_cell.angle_beta   90.00
_cell.angle_gamma   90.00
#
_symmetry.space_group_name_H-M   'P 1'
#
loop_
_entity.id
_entity.type
_entity.pdbx_description
1 polymer ?
#
loop_
_entity_poly.entity_id
_entity_poly.type
_entity_poly.pdbx_seq_one_letter_code
_entity_poly.pdbx_strand_id
1 'polypeptide(L)' 'MKTALLFPPQWYPSQPYLALPTLKAHLESRGHEVDQFDLNIECYDIFLSREYLERCVEII' A
#
# COMPACT_ATOMS: atom_id res chain seq x y z
N MET A 1 9.78 2.92 -19.91
CA MET A 1 10.05 2.04 -18.74
C MET A 1 9.00 2.36 -17.70
N LYS A 2 8.30 1.35 -17.20
CA LYS A 2 7.23 1.51 -16.23
C LYS A 2 7.81 1.63 -14.81
N THR A 3 7.33 2.59 -14.04
CA THR A 3 7.79 2.86 -12.66
C THR A 3 6.71 2.43 -11.67
N ALA A 4 7.10 1.74 -10.59
CA ALA A 4 6.20 1.41 -9.50
C ALA A 4 6.60 2.21 -8.25
N LEU A 5 5.64 2.90 -7.64
CA LEU A 5 5.77 3.57 -6.35
C LEU A 5 5.12 2.70 -5.27
N LEU A 6 5.90 2.25 -4.30
CA LEU A 6 5.44 1.36 -3.24
C LEU A 6 5.43 2.11 -1.91
N PHE A 7 4.27 2.15 -1.24
CA PHE A 7 4.20 2.57 0.15
C PHE A 7 4.31 1.34 1.05
N PRO A 8 5.38 1.19 1.85
CA PRO A 8 5.62 -0.02 2.60
C PRO A 8 4.77 -0.10 3.88
N PRO A 9 4.47 -1.32 4.38
CA PRO A 9 3.89 -1.52 5.69
C PRO A 9 4.95 -1.49 6.81
N GLN A 10 4.62 -1.21 8.07
CA GLN A 10 3.30 -0.81 8.58
C GLN A 10 3.26 0.71 8.81
N TRP A 11 2.17 1.35 8.38
CA TRP A 11 1.86 2.75 8.57
C TRP A 11 0.77 2.93 9.62
N TYR A 12 0.81 4.07 10.31
CA TYR A 12 -0.25 4.46 11.23
C TYR A 12 -1.36 5.24 10.48
N PRO A 13 -2.59 4.70 10.36
CA PRO A 13 -3.60 5.21 9.42
C PRO A 13 -4.30 6.51 9.86
N SER A 14 -3.73 7.30 10.76
CA SER A 14 -4.34 8.57 11.17
C SER A 14 -4.21 9.68 10.12
N GLN A 15 -3.28 9.54 9.16
CA GLN A 15 -3.02 10.57 8.15
C GLN A 15 -2.71 9.94 6.79
N PRO A 16 -3.18 10.55 5.69
CA PRO A 16 -2.88 10.07 4.33
C PRO A 16 -1.42 10.36 3.94
N TYR A 17 -0.75 9.40 3.31
CA TYR A 17 0.59 9.57 2.78
C TYR A 17 0.58 10.24 1.41
N LEU A 18 0.76 11.56 1.38
CA LEU A 18 0.62 12.36 0.14
C LEU A 18 1.85 12.36 -0.76
N ALA A 19 3.01 11.86 -0.30
CA ALA A 19 4.24 11.93 -1.09
C ALA A 19 4.16 11.12 -2.40
N LEU A 20 3.61 9.91 -2.39
CA LEU A 20 3.48 9.10 -3.62
C LEU A 20 2.47 9.67 -4.62
N PRO A 21 1.25 10.08 -4.25
CA PRO A 21 0.33 10.67 -5.24
C PRO A 21 0.90 11.97 -5.82
N THR A 22 1.61 12.78 -5.04
CA THR A 22 2.32 13.97 -5.56
C THR A 22 3.43 13.59 -6.54
N LEU A 23 4.26 12.60 -6.19
CA LEU A 23 5.35 12.13 -7.07
C LEU A 23 4.80 11.49 -8.35
N LYS A 24 3.75 10.68 -8.25
CA LYS A 24 3.05 10.08 -9.39
C LYS A 24 2.59 11.16 -10.36
N ALA A 25 1.82 12.14 -9.88
CA ALA A 25 1.33 13.23 -10.73
C ALA A 25 2.48 14.00 -11.39
N HIS A 26 3.57 14.26 -10.66
CA HIS A 26 4.75 14.91 -11.22
C HIS A 26 5.40 14.09 -12.34
N LEU A 27 5.62 12.79 -12.13
CA LEU A 27 6.24 11.90 -13.11
C LEU A 27 5.35 11.69 -14.34
N GLU A 28 4.05 11.49 -14.14
CA GLU A 28 3.07 11.38 -15.23
C GLU A 28 3.04 12.66 -16.09
N SER A 29 3.12 13.85 -15.47
CA SER A 29 3.20 15.13 -16.19
C SER A 29 4.46 15.26 -17.07
N ARG A 30 5.48 14.43 -16.84
CA ARG A 30 6.73 14.36 -17.62
C ARG A 30 6.75 13.18 -18.59
N GLY A 31 5.63 12.48 -18.77
CA GLY A 31 5.50 11.36 -19.70
C GLY A 31 6.02 10.02 -19.17
N HIS A 32 6.26 9.89 -17.86
CA HIS A 32 6.56 8.60 -17.25
C HIS A 32 5.27 7.80 -17.00
N GLU A 33 5.31 6.51 -17.30
CA GLU A 33 4.25 5.57 -16.90
C GLU A 33 4.49 5.13 -15.44
N VAL A 34 3.57 5.47 -14.55
CA VAL A 34 3.74 5.27 -13.10
C VAL A 34 2.51 4.62 -12.46
N ASP A 35 2.72 3.45 -11.84
CA ASP A 35 1.75 2.82 -10.95
C ASP A 35 2.08 3.11 -9.49
N GLN A 36 1.05 3.09 -8.63
CA GLN A 36 1.19 3.27 -7.19
C GLN A 36 0.51 2.11 -6.47
N PHE A 37 1.17 1.58 -5.44
CA PHE A 37 0.65 0.54 -4.57
C PHE A 37 0.79 0.96 -3.11
N ASP A 38 -0.29 0.80 -2.36
CA ASP A 38 -0.26 0.95 -0.91
C ASP A 38 -0.33 -0.43 -0.25
N LEU A 39 0.85 -0.93 0.12
CA LEU A 39 0.98 -2.26 0.70
C LEU A 39 0.41 -2.32 2.12
N ASN A 40 0.11 -1.19 2.77
CA ASN A 40 -0.58 -1.20 4.05
C ASN A 40 -2.00 -1.73 3.90
N ILE A 41 -2.71 -1.26 2.87
CA ILE A 41 -4.09 -1.71 2.59
C ILE A 41 -4.08 -3.21 2.34
N GLU A 42 -3.19 -3.68 1.46
CA GLU A 42 -3.04 -5.11 1.15
C GLU A 42 -2.71 -5.94 2.39
N CYS A 43 -1.81 -5.45 3.25
CA CYS A 43 -1.49 -6.11 4.51
C CYS A 43 -2.69 -6.14 5.46
N TYR A 44 -3.44 -5.05 5.61
CA TYR A 44 -4.61 -5.00 6.49
C TYR A 44 -5.74 -5.89 5.99
N ASP A 45 -5.98 -5.95 4.68
CA ASP A 45 -6.96 -6.87 4.09
C ASP A 45 -6.62 -8.34 4.44
N ILE A 46 -5.34 -8.70 4.46
CA ILE A 46 -4.89 -10.03 4.85
C ILE A 46 -4.97 -10.22 6.36
N PHE A 47 -4.33 -9.37 7.15
CA PHE A 47 -4.20 -9.56 8.60
C PHE A 47 -5.52 -9.50 9.34
N LEU A 48 -6.48 -8.73 8.82
CA LEU A 48 -7.82 -8.58 9.39
C LEU A 48 -8.87 -9.46 8.69
N SER A 49 -8.47 -10.27 7.71
CA SER A 49 -9.37 -11.27 7.11
C SER A 49 -9.81 -12.30 8.15
N ARG A 50 -11.03 -12.81 7.97
CA ARG A 50 -11.57 -13.88 8.81
C ARG A 50 -10.63 -15.07 8.84
N GLU A 51 -10.19 -15.52 7.68
CA GLU A 51 -9.36 -16.71 7.51
C GLU A 51 -8.04 -16.56 8.26
N TYR A 52 -7.40 -15.39 8.18
CA TYR A 52 -6.14 -15.14 8.88
C TYR A 52 -6.34 -15.11 10.40
N LEU A 53 -7.41 -14.45 10.87
CA LEU A 53 -7.72 -14.35 12.30
C LEU A 53 -8.10 -15.71 12.92
N GLU A 54 -8.90 -16.53 12.23
CA GLU A 54 -9.24 -17.89 12.66
C GLU A 54 -7.96 -18.74 12.80
N ARG A 55 -7.06 -18.69 11.81
CA ARG A 55 -5.76 -19.36 11.89
C ARG A 55 -4.91 -18.86 13.06
N CYS A 56 -4.91 -17.56 13.35
CA CYS A 56 -4.14 -17.02 14.48
C CYS A 56 -4.63 -17.57 15.83
N VAL A 57 -5.93 -17.79 15.99
CA VAL A 57 -6.49 -18.39 17.22
C VAL A 57 -6.08 -19.85 17.37
N GLU A 58 -5.98 -20.61 16.28
CA GLU A 58 -5.55 -22.01 16.30
C GLU A 58 -4.05 -22.20 16.64
N ILE A 59 -3.23 -21.18 16.41
CA ILE A 59 -1.78 -21.23 16.63
C ILE A 59 -1.41 -20.93 18.10
N ILE A 60 -2.33 -20.37 18.88
CA ILE A 60 -2.16 -20.04 20.31
C ILE A 60 -2.64 -21.19 21.18
#